data_AF-A0A529PDN1-F1
#
_entry.id   AF-A0A529PDN1-F1
#
_cell.length_a   1.000
_cell.length_b   1.000
_cell.length_c   1.000
_cell.angle_alpha   90.00
_cell.angle_beta   90.00
_cell.angle_gamma   90.00
#
_symmetry.space_group_name_H-M   'P 1'
#
loop_
_entity.id
_entity.type
_entity.pdbx_description
1 polymer ?
#
loop_
_entity_poly.entity_id
_entity_poly.type
_entity_poly.pdbx_seq_one_letter_code
_entity_poly.pdbx_strand_id
1 'polypeptide(L)'
;MRFGPSRFFAALPYLGLGLALLLSTWAFVRSDRYRQETDEILNQTYEIQWRATQVRERLVRVHGYIRLADEAGKLDPDINRQMALVSVNIAQLLALPYLQHFFPQKDIELLENVRRTVEQNVAPVVEAGSNYADALDHMTNLEQDMYEISSATVDHSTTLQETAQIDVAASRNWFMFAIALGLIAIFYLITHQRHAYV
;
A
#
# COMPACT_ATOMS: atom_id res chain seq x y z
N MET A 1 62.16 -0.71 21.21
CA MET A 1 61.13 -0.95 20.18
C MET A 1 59.99 0.03 20.40
N ARG A 2 60.00 1.18 19.72
CA ARG A 2 58.86 2.11 19.68
C ARG A 2 58.13 1.83 18.36
N PHE A 3 57.06 1.04 18.41
CA PHE A 3 56.12 1.00 17.29
C PHE A 3 55.55 2.41 17.15
N GLY A 4 55.99 3.14 16.13
CA GLY A 4 55.69 4.55 15.94
C GLY A 4 54.19 4.76 15.77
N PRO A 5 53.51 5.51 16.65
CA PRO A 5 52.08 5.80 16.51
C PRO A 5 51.74 6.60 15.24
N SER A 6 52.74 7.15 14.55
CA SER A 6 52.57 8.07 13.41
C SER A 6 51.81 7.48 12.22
N ARG A 7 52.00 6.19 11.90
CA ARG A 7 51.32 5.57 10.75
C ARG A 7 49.84 5.30 11.00
N PHE A 8 49.48 4.96 12.23
CA PHE A 8 48.09 4.64 12.58
C PHE A 8 47.21 5.90 12.58
N PHE A 9 47.72 7.00 13.15
CA PHE A 9 47.04 8.30 13.13
C PHE A 9 46.96 8.91 11.72
N ALA A 10 47.95 8.66 10.85
CA ALA A 10 47.92 9.10 9.46
C ALA A 10 46.87 8.37 8.61
N ALA A 11 46.55 7.10 8.90
CA ALA A 11 45.57 6.31 8.15
C ALA A 11 44.11 6.55 8.61
N LEU A 12 43.91 6.96 9.86
CA LEU A 12 42.59 7.19 10.48
C LEU A 12 41.64 8.09 9.67
N PRO A 13 42.05 9.26 9.13
CA PRO A 13 41.14 10.10 8.36
C PRO A 13 40.74 9.49 7.01
N TYR A 14 41.61 8.71 6.38
CA TYR A 14 41.27 8.02 5.13
C TYR A 14 40.26 6.89 5.39
N LEU A 15 40.40 6.17 6.52
CA LEU A 15 39.38 5.22 6.98
C LEU A 15 38.05 5.91 7.28
N GLY A 16 38.10 7.09 7.91
CA GLY A 16 36.92 7.91 8.14
C GLY A 16 36.23 8.33 6.84
N LEU A 17 36.99 8.85 5.88
CA LEU A 17 36.46 9.20 4.55
C LEU A 17 35.87 7.99 3.82
N GLY A 18 36.53 6.83 3.88
CA GLY A 18 36.02 5.60 3.32
C GLY A 18 34.68 5.18 3.94
N LEU A 19 34.59 5.21 5.28
CA LEU A 19 33.36 4.93 6.02
C LEU A 19 32.24 5.93 5.69
N ALA A 20 32.57 7.22 5.60
CA ALA A 20 31.61 8.26 5.21
C ALA A 20 31.04 7.99 3.81
N LEU A 21 31.90 7.69 2.83
CA LEU A 21 31.46 7.38 1.47
C LEU A 21 30.58 6.13 1.41
N LEU A 22 30.95 5.07 2.13
CA LEU A 22 30.15 3.85 2.20
C LEU A 22 28.79 4.10 2.83
N LEU A 23 28.73 4.82 3.95
CA LEU A 23 27.48 5.14 4.64
C LEU A 23 26.59 6.07 3.81
N SER A 24 27.16 7.07 3.12
CA SER A 24 26.41 7.96 2.23
C SER A 24 25.84 7.20 1.03
N THR A 25 26.64 6.32 0.41
CA THR A 25 26.19 5.49 -0.71
C THR A 25 25.10 4.52 -0.26
N TRP A 26 25.28 3.88 0.89
CA TRP A 26 24.29 2.99 1.47
C TRP A 26 22.97 3.72 1.78
N ALA A 27 23.03 4.89 2.41
CA ALA A 27 21.85 5.69 2.73
C ALA A 27 21.13 6.15 1.45
N PHE A 28 21.86 6.52 0.40
CA PHE A 28 21.29 6.88 -0.90
C PHE A 28 20.55 5.70 -1.55
N VAL A 29 21.20 4.54 -1.67
CA VAL A 29 20.59 3.32 -2.23
C VAL A 29 19.38 2.89 -1.42
N ARG A 30 19.46 2.99 -0.09
CA ARG A 30 18.35 2.68 0.81
C ARG A 30 17.17 3.63 0.58
N SER A 31 17.42 4.94 0.46
CA SER A 31 16.38 5.92 0.16
C SER A 31 15.72 5.70 -1.20
N ASP A 32 16.46 5.30 -2.23
CA ASP A 32 15.90 5.03 -3.56
C ASP A 32 14.98 3.80 -3.54
N ARG A 33 15.41 2.71 -2.89
CA ARG A 33 14.57 1.52 -2.69
C ARG A 33 13.26 1.85 -1.98
N TYR A 34 13.31 2.66 -0.93
CA TYR A 34 12.09 3.07 -0.22
C TYR A 34 11.13 3.89 -1.09
N ARG A 35 11.65 4.73 -2.00
CA ARG A 35 10.79 5.45 -2.95
C ARG A 35 10.06 4.47 -3.86
N GLN A 36 10.77 3.49 -4.39
CA GLN A 36 10.16 2.45 -5.24
C GLN A 36 9.11 1.64 -4.48
N GLU A 37 9.40 1.20 -3.25
CA GLU A 37 8.45 0.49 -2.38
C GLU A 37 7.21 1.34 -2.07
N THR A 38 7.39 2.64 -1.80
CA THR A 38 6.28 3.57 -1.52
C THR A 38 5.40 3.77 -2.76
N ASP A 39 6.02 3.96 -3.92
CA ASP A 39 5.31 4.12 -5.19
C ASP A 39 4.53 2.84 -5.54
N GLU A 40 5.09 1.67 -5.26
CA GLU A 40 4.41 0.38 -5.43
C GLU A 40 3.20 0.24 -4.51
N ILE A 41 3.35 0.53 -3.20
CA ILE A 41 2.24 0.52 -2.25
C ILE A 41 1.13 1.48 -2.69
N LEU A 42 1.48 2.69 -3.10
CA LEU A 42 0.51 3.68 -3.60
C LEU A 42 -0.23 3.16 -4.84
N ASN A 43 0.49 2.61 -5.81
CA ASN A 43 -0.12 2.06 -7.02
C ASN A 43 -1.08 0.89 -6.69
N GLN A 44 -0.67 -0.01 -5.80
CA GLN A 44 -1.49 -1.13 -5.34
C GLN A 44 -2.74 -0.64 -4.58
N THR A 45 -2.60 0.36 -3.71
CA THR A 45 -3.71 1.02 -3.00
C THR A 45 -4.72 1.62 -3.98
N TYR A 46 -4.25 2.37 -4.98
CA TYR A 46 -5.12 2.94 -6.00
C TYR A 46 -5.85 1.86 -6.80
N GLU A 47 -5.17 0.77 -7.16
CA GLU A 47 -5.79 -0.33 -7.88
C GLU A 47 -6.89 -1.02 -7.08
N ILE A 48 -6.65 -1.28 -5.78
CA ILE A 48 -7.66 -1.86 -4.88
C ILE A 48 -8.86 -0.91 -4.76
N GLN A 49 -8.63 0.37 -4.46
CA GLN A 49 -9.70 1.36 -4.32
C GLN A 49 -10.51 1.50 -5.61
N TRP A 50 -9.84 1.52 -6.76
CA TRP A 50 -10.48 1.58 -8.07
C TRP A 50 -11.37 0.37 -8.32
N ARG A 51 -10.88 -0.85 -8.07
CA ARG A 51 -11.66 -2.09 -8.22
C ARG A 51 -12.82 -2.15 -7.21
N ALA A 52 -12.61 -1.77 -5.96
CA ALA A 52 -13.67 -1.69 -4.95
C ALA A 52 -14.76 -0.68 -5.33
N THR A 53 -14.36 0.49 -5.87
CA THR A 53 -15.29 1.50 -6.37
C THR A 53 -16.12 0.97 -7.53
N GLN A 54 -15.50 0.23 -8.47
CA GLN A 54 -16.25 -0.41 -9.56
C GLN A 54 -17.26 -1.42 -9.05
N VAL A 55 -16.92 -2.26 -8.06
CA VAL A 55 -17.88 -3.18 -7.43
C VAL A 55 -19.05 -2.40 -6.85
N ARG A 56 -18.78 -1.34 -6.06
CA ARG A 56 -19.81 -0.49 -5.46
C ARG A 56 -20.72 0.18 -6.50
N GLU A 57 -20.16 0.75 -7.56
CA GLU A 57 -20.94 1.39 -8.63
C GLU A 57 -21.89 0.40 -9.31
N ARG A 58 -21.43 -0.84 -9.50
CA ARG A 58 -22.24 -1.91 -10.11
C ARG A 58 -23.31 -2.41 -9.13
N LEU A 59 -22.99 -2.55 -7.85
CA LEU A 59 -23.97 -2.88 -6.81
C LEU A 59 -25.08 -1.83 -6.73
N VAL A 60 -24.74 -0.53 -6.71
CA VAL A 60 -25.75 0.55 -6.69
C VAL A 60 -26.64 0.50 -7.93
N ARG A 61 -26.09 0.18 -9.11
CA ARG A 61 -26.90 -0.02 -10.33
C ARG A 61 -27.85 -1.20 -10.20
N VAL A 62 -27.37 -2.35 -9.72
CA VAL A 62 -28.20 -3.53 -9.46
C VAL A 62 -29.30 -3.20 -8.45
N HIS A 63 -28.97 -2.52 -7.36
CA HIS A 63 -29.92 -2.07 -6.34
C HIS A 63 -31.02 -1.21 -6.98
N GLY A 64 -30.64 -0.23 -7.79
CA GLY A 64 -31.58 0.61 -8.54
C GLY A 64 -32.52 -0.20 -9.44
N TYR A 65 -31.99 -1.20 -10.15
CA TYR A 65 -32.82 -2.06 -11.01
C TYR A 65 -33.79 -2.95 -10.23
N ILE A 66 -33.33 -3.55 -9.12
CA ILE A 66 -34.19 -4.38 -8.27
C ILE A 66 -35.30 -3.52 -7.66
N ARG A 67 -34.97 -2.31 -7.19
CA ARG A 67 -35.96 -1.38 -6.63
C ARG A 67 -36.99 -0.95 -7.67
N LEU A 68 -36.56 -0.62 -8.89
CA LEU A 68 -37.47 -0.30 -9.97
C LEU A 68 -38.37 -1.48 -10.34
N ALA A 69 -37.83 -2.70 -10.30
CA ALA A 69 -38.60 -3.92 -10.57
C ALA A 69 -39.60 -4.26 -9.47
N ASP A 70 -39.28 -3.95 -8.21
CA ASP A 70 -40.21 -4.06 -7.08
C ASP A 70 -41.40 -3.10 -7.23
N GLU A 71 -41.14 -1.85 -7.64
CA GLU A 71 -42.18 -0.84 -7.82
C GLU A 71 -43.00 -1.03 -9.12
N ALA A 72 -42.35 -1.39 -10.23
CA ALA A 72 -42.97 -1.46 -11.56
C ALA A 72 -43.32 -2.88 -12.04
N GLY A 73 -42.91 -3.92 -11.32
CA GLY A 73 -43.10 -5.33 -11.67
C GLY A 73 -42.32 -5.79 -12.90
N LYS A 74 -41.35 -4.99 -13.40
CA LYS A 74 -40.56 -5.30 -14.59
C LYS A 74 -39.08 -5.07 -14.32
N LEU A 75 -38.29 -6.11 -14.54
CA LEU A 75 -36.85 -6.09 -14.42
C LEU A 75 -36.20 -5.48 -15.67
N ASP A 76 -35.17 -4.65 -15.47
CA ASP A 76 -34.40 -4.09 -16.58
C ASP A 76 -33.58 -5.21 -17.27
N PRO A 77 -33.58 -5.32 -18.61
CA PRO A 77 -32.84 -6.36 -19.32
C PRO A 77 -31.31 -6.32 -19.10
N ASP A 78 -30.74 -5.18 -18.70
CA ASP A 78 -29.29 -5.06 -18.44
C ASP A 78 -28.87 -5.59 -17.06
N ILE A 79 -29.81 -5.93 -16.17
CA ILE A 79 -29.51 -6.38 -14.80
C ILE A 79 -28.61 -7.61 -14.75
N ASN A 80 -28.83 -8.60 -15.64
CA ASN A 80 -28.05 -9.83 -15.69
C ASN A 80 -26.58 -9.53 -16.03
N ARG A 81 -26.37 -8.57 -16.93
CA ARG A 81 -25.04 -8.09 -17.27
C ARG A 81 -24.40 -7.37 -16.08
N GLN A 82 -25.14 -6.49 -15.40
CA GLN A 82 -24.60 -5.80 -14.22
C GLN A 82 -24.25 -6.77 -13.10
N MET A 83 -25.09 -7.78 -12.84
CA MET A 83 -24.83 -8.84 -11.87
C MET A 83 -23.56 -9.63 -12.21
N ALA A 84 -23.40 -10.05 -13.47
CA ALA A 84 -22.18 -10.72 -13.92
C ALA A 84 -20.93 -9.84 -13.71
N LEU A 85 -21.03 -8.54 -13.97
CA LEU A 85 -19.94 -7.59 -13.74
C LEU A 85 -19.61 -7.43 -12.25
N VAL A 86 -20.62 -7.43 -11.36
CA VAL A 86 -20.39 -7.43 -9.90
C VAL A 86 -19.56 -8.66 -9.51
N SER A 87 -20.01 -9.86 -9.88
CA SER A 87 -19.32 -11.11 -9.51
C SER A 87 -17.89 -11.16 -10.07
N VAL A 88 -17.70 -10.78 -11.33
CA VAL A 88 -16.37 -10.73 -11.95
C VAL A 88 -15.46 -9.73 -11.25
N ASN A 89 -15.95 -8.53 -10.94
CA ASN A 89 -15.14 -7.49 -10.28
C ASN A 89 -14.75 -7.90 -8.86
N ILE A 90 -15.66 -8.54 -8.11
CA ILE A 90 -15.35 -9.09 -6.77
C ILE A 90 -14.29 -10.20 -6.89
N ALA A 91 -14.45 -11.13 -7.83
CA ALA A 91 -13.47 -12.20 -8.05
C ALA A 91 -12.10 -11.65 -8.45
N GLN A 92 -12.06 -10.63 -9.31
CA GLN A 92 -10.82 -9.95 -9.70
C GLN A 92 -10.16 -9.23 -8.52
N LEU A 93 -10.94 -8.65 -7.60
CA LEU A 93 -10.40 -8.02 -6.39
C LEU A 93 -9.83 -9.07 -5.44
N LEU A 94 -10.53 -10.19 -5.21
CA LEU A 94 -10.07 -11.32 -4.40
C LEU A 94 -8.82 -12.01 -4.98
N ALA A 95 -8.64 -11.98 -6.30
CA ALA A 95 -7.51 -12.58 -6.99
C ALA A 95 -6.23 -11.71 -6.99
N LEU A 96 -6.26 -10.51 -6.39
CA LEU A 96 -5.08 -9.66 -6.32
C LEU A 96 -3.99 -10.30 -5.45
N PRO A 97 -2.75 -10.45 -5.95
CA PRO A 97 -1.71 -11.20 -5.25
C PRO A 97 -1.24 -10.51 -3.96
N TYR A 98 -1.37 -9.19 -3.88
CA TYR A 98 -0.99 -8.37 -2.74
C TYR A 98 -2.18 -8.05 -1.82
N LEU A 99 -3.39 -8.57 -2.06
CA LEU A 99 -4.56 -8.24 -1.25
C LEU A 99 -4.34 -8.52 0.25
N GLN A 100 -3.71 -9.64 0.57
CA GLN A 100 -3.39 -10.03 1.96
C GLN A 100 -2.42 -9.08 2.66
N HIS A 101 -1.69 -8.25 1.91
CA HIS A 101 -0.80 -7.24 2.48
C HIS A 101 -1.56 -5.97 2.90
N PHE A 102 -2.76 -5.76 2.36
CA PHE A 102 -3.62 -4.61 2.68
C PHE A 102 -4.80 -4.98 3.57
N PHE A 103 -5.30 -6.22 3.43
CA PHE A 103 -6.49 -6.70 4.10
C PHE A 103 -6.11 -7.71 5.17
N PRO A 104 -6.41 -7.45 6.46
CA PRO A 104 -6.41 -8.51 7.45
C PRO A 104 -7.42 -9.59 7.07
N GLN A 105 -7.24 -10.79 7.61
CA GLN A 105 -8.11 -11.94 7.31
C GLN A 105 -9.60 -11.61 7.43
N LYS A 106 -9.98 -10.82 8.45
CA LYS A 106 -11.35 -10.32 8.68
C LYS A 106 -11.92 -9.60 7.44
N ASP A 107 -11.14 -8.75 6.80
CA ASP A 107 -11.63 -7.91 5.70
C ASP A 107 -11.67 -8.71 4.38
N ILE A 108 -10.81 -9.73 4.25
CA ILE A 108 -10.91 -10.73 3.17
C ILE A 108 -12.18 -11.57 3.35
N GLU A 109 -12.45 -12.02 4.57
CA GLU A 109 -13.69 -12.76 4.90
C GLU A 109 -14.94 -11.91 4.63
N LEU A 110 -14.88 -10.61 4.90
CA LEU A 110 -15.93 -9.66 4.56
C LEU A 110 -16.15 -9.59 3.05
N LEU A 111 -15.09 -9.46 2.25
CA LEU A 111 -15.18 -9.45 0.78
C LEU A 111 -15.69 -10.79 0.22
N GLU A 112 -15.33 -11.91 0.83
CA GLU A 112 -15.88 -13.23 0.48
C GLU A 112 -17.36 -13.37 0.89
N ASN A 113 -17.78 -12.72 1.98
CA ASN A 113 -19.18 -12.68 2.39
C ASN A 113 -20.01 -11.83 1.41
N VAL A 114 -19.47 -10.72 0.92
CA VAL A 114 -20.06 -9.93 -0.18
C VAL A 114 -20.26 -10.82 -1.40
N ARG A 115 -19.21 -11.54 -1.84
CA ARG A 115 -19.32 -12.49 -2.97
C ARG A 115 -20.45 -13.50 -2.75
N ARG A 116 -20.43 -14.18 -1.60
CA ARG A 116 -21.43 -15.22 -1.27
C ARG A 116 -22.84 -14.65 -1.24
N THR A 117 -23.03 -13.47 -0.65
CA THR A 117 -24.35 -12.85 -0.55
C THR A 117 -24.89 -12.45 -1.93
N VAL A 118 -24.03 -11.92 -2.81
CA VAL A 118 -24.40 -11.65 -4.21
C VAL A 118 -24.79 -12.94 -4.94
N GLU A 119 -24.00 -13.99 -4.83
CA GLU A 119 -24.21 -15.27 -5.54
C GLU A 119 -25.41 -16.08 -5.01
N GLN A 120 -25.65 -16.06 -3.70
CA GLN A 120 -26.62 -16.94 -3.04
C GLN A 120 -27.96 -16.27 -2.76
N ASN A 121 -27.98 -14.95 -2.55
CA ASN A 121 -29.20 -14.24 -2.14
C ASN A 121 -29.70 -13.27 -3.21
N VAL A 122 -28.80 -12.62 -3.96
CA VAL A 122 -29.19 -11.60 -4.94
C VAL A 122 -29.36 -12.18 -6.35
N ALA A 123 -28.39 -12.96 -6.83
CA ALA A 123 -28.44 -13.53 -8.18
C ALA A 123 -29.66 -14.44 -8.43
N PRO A 124 -30.06 -15.34 -7.51
CA PRO A 124 -31.24 -16.18 -7.73
C PRO A 124 -32.55 -15.39 -7.81
N VAL A 125 -32.66 -14.29 -7.07
CA VAL A 125 -33.82 -13.38 -7.10
C VAL A 125 -33.91 -12.66 -8.45
N VAL A 126 -32.77 -12.21 -8.97
CA VAL A 126 -32.66 -11.58 -10.29
C VAL A 126 -33.01 -12.57 -11.40
N GLU A 127 -32.51 -13.81 -11.33
CA GLU A 127 -32.80 -14.86 -12.31
C GLU A 127 -34.26 -15.33 -12.27
N ALA A 128 -34.82 -15.48 -11.06
CA ALA A 128 -36.22 -15.87 -10.87
C ALA A 128 -37.21 -14.75 -11.22
N GLY A 129 -36.75 -13.50 -11.27
CA GLY A 129 -37.58 -12.32 -11.55
C GLY A 129 -38.70 -12.12 -10.52
N SER A 130 -38.47 -12.49 -9.26
CA SER A 130 -39.45 -12.42 -8.18
C SER A 130 -38.78 -12.30 -6.81
N ASN A 131 -39.53 -11.86 -5.80
CA ASN A 131 -39.05 -11.69 -4.42
C ASN A 131 -37.97 -10.60 -4.24
N TYR A 132 -38.16 -9.46 -4.91
CA TYR A 132 -37.22 -8.34 -4.93
C TYR A 132 -36.98 -7.70 -3.56
N ALA A 133 -38.00 -7.66 -2.69
CA ALA A 133 -37.89 -7.12 -1.34
C ALA A 133 -36.77 -7.80 -0.51
N ASP A 134 -36.65 -9.13 -0.59
CA ASP A 134 -35.61 -9.87 0.13
C ASP A 134 -34.20 -9.54 -0.42
N ALA A 135 -34.06 -9.37 -1.74
CA ALA A 135 -32.79 -8.96 -2.32
C ALA A 135 -32.39 -7.53 -1.95
N LEU A 136 -33.36 -6.60 -1.82
CA LEU A 136 -33.09 -5.22 -1.42
C LEU A 136 -32.53 -5.12 0.01
N ASP A 137 -32.98 -5.97 0.92
CA ASP A 137 -32.47 -6.02 2.29
C ASP A 137 -30.98 -6.44 2.30
N HIS A 138 -30.62 -7.46 1.52
CA HIS A 138 -29.24 -7.88 1.35
C HIS A 138 -28.36 -6.83 0.66
N MET A 139 -28.89 -6.11 -0.34
CA MET A 139 -28.14 -5.08 -1.08
C MET A 139 -27.69 -3.90 -0.20
N THR A 140 -28.49 -3.52 0.80
CA THR A 140 -28.12 -2.44 1.72
C THR A 140 -26.89 -2.80 2.55
N ASN A 141 -26.83 -4.05 3.04
CA ASN A 141 -25.67 -4.55 3.78
C ASN A 141 -24.43 -4.67 2.88
N LEU A 142 -24.61 -5.13 1.64
CA LEU A 142 -23.54 -5.25 0.65
C LEU A 142 -22.87 -3.91 0.33
N GLU A 143 -23.64 -2.83 0.20
CA GLU A 143 -23.08 -1.49 -0.04
C GLU A 143 -22.25 -0.98 1.14
N GLN A 144 -22.70 -1.26 2.37
CA GLN A 144 -21.99 -0.89 3.59
C GLN A 144 -20.68 -1.69 3.74
N ASP A 145 -20.72 -3.00 3.51
CA ASP A 145 -19.54 -3.88 3.56
C ASP A 145 -18.48 -3.41 2.56
N MET A 146 -18.89 -3.07 1.33
CA MET A 146 -17.98 -2.54 0.30
C MET A 146 -17.42 -1.16 0.65
N TYR A 147 -18.15 -0.34 1.39
CA TYR A 147 -17.64 0.93 1.92
C TYR A 147 -16.55 0.68 2.97
N GLU A 148 -16.78 -0.24 3.92
CA GLU A 148 -15.79 -0.62 4.96
C GLU A 148 -14.49 -1.14 4.31
N ILE A 149 -14.60 -2.03 3.32
CA ILE A 149 -13.47 -2.58 2.53
C ILE A 149 -12.65 -1.47 1.86
N SER A 150 -13.33 -0.49 1.24
CA SER A 150 -12.66 0.62 0.58
C SER A 150 -11.94 1.54 1.58
N SER A 151 -12.53 1.79 2.76
CA SER A 151 -11.89 2.60 3.80
C SER A 151 -10.69 1.90 4.44
N ALA A 152 -10.82 0.60 4.78
CA ALA A 152 -9.76 -0.18 5.40
C ALA A 152 -8.47 -0.20 4.55
N THR A 153 -8.62 -0.21 3.22
CA THR A 153 -7.49 -0.11 2.28
C THR A 153 -6.68 1.18 2.47
N VAL A 154 -7.36 2.32 2.64
CA VAL A 154 -6.72 3.63 2.84
C VAL A 154 -5.95 3.65 4.17
N ASP A 155 -6.60 3.19 5.23
CA ASP A 155 -6.05 3.19 6.58
C ASP A 155 -4.80 2.31 6.66
N HIS A 156 -4.85 1.13 6.03
CA HIS A 156 -3.70 0.22 6.00
C HIS A 156 -2.56 0.76 5.14
N SER A 157 -2.87 1.34 3.97
CA SER A 157 -1.87 2.01 3.13
C SER A 157 -1.15 3.13 3.89
N THR A 158 -1.87 3.87 4.73
CA THR A 158 -1.29 4.95 5.55
C THR A 158 -0.33 4.36 6.58
N THR A 159 -0.69 3.26 7.22
CA THR A 159 0.17 2.56 8.19
C THR A 159 1.46 2.03 7.55
N LEU A 160 1.37 1.44 6.35
CA LEU A 160 2.53 0.97 5.59
C LEU A 160 3.46 2.15 5.20
N GLN A 161 2.89 3.27 4.78
CA GLN A 161 3.65 4.48 4.46
C GLN A 161 4.32 5.10 5.69
N GLU A 162 3.64 5.17 6.83
CA GLU A 162 4.21 5.67 8.08
C GLU A 162 5.41 4.81 8.51
N THR A 163 5.28 3.49 8.41
CA THR A 163 6.37 2.55 8.68
C THR A 163 7.56 2.82 7.76
N ALA A 164 7.32 3.02 6.46
CA ALA A 164 8.37 3.37 5.50
C ALA A 164 9.02 4.75 5.81
N GLN A 165 8.24 5.73 6.26
CA GLN A 165 8.78 7.06 6.63
C GLN A 165 9.70 7.00 7.86
N ILE A 166 9.36 6.20 8.88
CA ILE A 166 10.23 5.98 10.06
C ILE A 166 11.59 5.44 9.61
N ASP A 167 11.55 4.48 8.71
CA ASP A 167 12.70 3.81 8.12
C ASP A 167 13.58 4.76 7.28
N VAL A 168 12.95 5.65 6.51
CA VAL A 168 13.63 6.75 5.80
C VAL A 168 14.28 7.71 6.80
N ALA A 169 13.61 8.07 7.90
CA ALA A 169 14.18 8.96 8.92
C ALA A 169 15.45 8.35 9.55
N ALA A 170 15.47 7.03 9.77
CA ALA A 170 16.67 6.33 10.23
C ALA A 170 17.82 6.40 9.20
N SER A 171 17.53 6.21 7.90
CA SER A 171 18.53 6.33 6.83
C SER A 171 19.12 7.74 6.72
N ARG A 172 18.28 8.77 6.92
CA ARG A 172 18.69 10.18 6.92
C ARG A 172 19.64 10.49 8.08
N ASN A 173 19.39 9.94 9.27
CA ASN A 173 20.29 10.10 10.41
C ASN A 173 21.67 9.49 10.12
N TRP A 174 21.72 8.32 9.49
CA TRP A 174 22.98 7.70 9.03
C TRP A 174 23.70 8.56 7.98
N PHE A 175 22.97 9.16 7.05
CA PHE A 175 23.54 10.08 6.07
C PHE A 175 24.14 11.33 6.73
N MET A 176 23.44 11.94 7.70
CA MET A 176 23.95 13.09 8.46
C MET A 176 25.19 12.72 9.28
N PHE A 177 25.22 11.52 9.88
CA PHE A 177 26.40 11.00 10.56
C PHE A 177 27.58 10.82 9.61
N ALA A 178 27.34 10.27 8.41
CA ALA A 178 28.37 10.11 7.38
C ALA A 178 28.99 11.45 6.96
N ILE A 179 28.16 12.49 6.76
CA ILE A 179 28.64 13.85 6.47
C ILE A 179 29.49 14.39 7.62
N ALA A 180 29.00 14.30 8.86
CA ALA A 180 29.74 14.78 10.03
C ALA A 180 31.11 14.09 10.16
N LEU A 181 31.14 12.76 9.97
CA LEU A 181 32.36 11.96 10.03
C LEU A 181 33.34 12.34 8.91
N GLY A 182 32.84 12.59 7.69
CA GLY A 182 33.64 13.10 6.58
C GLY A 182 34.24 14.47 6.86
N LEU A 183 33.45 15.41 7.40
CA LEU A 183 33.93 16.75 7.77
C LEU A 183 35.01 16.71 8.85
N ILE A 184 34.84 15.86 9.87
CA ILE A 184 35.85 15.66 10.92
C ILE A 184 37.15 15.10 10.32
N ALA A 185 37.06 14.12 9.43
CA ALA A 185 38.23 13.53 8.78
C ALA A 185 38.97 14.55 7.89
N ILE A 186 38.25 15.38 7.14
CA ILE A 186 38.82 16.46 6.32
C ILE A 186 39.48 17.50 7.22
N PHE A 187 38.81 17.95 8.28
CA PHE A 187 39.37 18.92 9.21
C PHE A 187 40.68 18.43 9.84
N TYR A 188 40.71 17.17 10.25
CA TYR A 188 41.91 16.51 10.78
C TYR A 188 43.05 16.47 9.74
N LEU A 189 42.75 16.13 8.49
CA LEU A 189 43.75 16.13 7.42
C LEU A 189 44.35 17.51 7.18
N ILE A 190 43.51 18.55 7.13
CA ILE A 190 43.95 19.93 6.91
C ILE A 190 44.86 20.40 8.06
N THR A 191 44.45 20.17 9.32
CA THR A 191 45.27 20.54 10.49
C THR A 191 46.57 19.74 10.55
N HIS A 192 46.53 18.43 10.29
CA HIS A 192 47.71 17.59 10.32
C HIS A 192 48.71 17.95 9.21
N GLN A 193 48.25 18.18 7.97
CA GLN A 193 49.11 18.64 6.88
C GLN A 193 49.74 20.00 7.19
N ARG A 194 48.97 20.93 7.77
CA ARG A 194 49.48 22.26 8.14
C ARG A 194 50.58 22.19 9.22
N HIS A 195 50.49 21.27 10.17
CA HIS A 195 51.50 21.10 11.22
C HIS A 195 52.67 20.20 10.81
N ALA A 196 52.53 19.36 9.79
CA ALA A 196 53.60 18.50 9.29
C ALA A 196 54.52 19.18 8.26
N TYR A 197 54.07 20.27 7.62
CA TYR A 197 54.81 21.05 6.63
C TYR A 197 55.40 22.37 7.18
N VAL A 198 55.29 22.63 8.48
CA VAL A 198 55.97 23.73 9.20
C VAL A 198 57.08 23.13 10.04
#